data_AF-A0A2W4RB21-F1
#
_entry.id   AF-A0A2W4RB21-F1
#
_cell.length_a   1.000
_cell.length_b   1.000
_cell.length_c   1.000
_cell.angle_alpha   90.00
_cell.angle_beta   90.00
_cell.angle_gamma   90.00
#
_symmetry.space_group_name_H-M   'P 1'
#
loop_
_entity.id
_entity.type
_entity.pdbx_description
1 polymer ?
#
loop_
_entity_poly.entity_id
_entity_poly.type
_entity_poly.pdbx_seq_one_letter_code
_entity_poly.pdbx_strand_id
1 'polypeptide(L)'
;MTLQQAMTFFLVAQNPGITQRAIYETLGTNDSVASRTVAILSDVGSRNTPGLDLIEVKINPQDRRERILRLTPKGKRLMDDIVADFSRT
;
A
#
# COMPACT_ATOMS: atom_id res chain seq x y z
N MET A 1 10.70 3.57 6.68
CA MET A 1 9.24 3.67 6.47
C MET A 1 8.67 4.68 7.48
N THR A 2 7.74 5.56 7.08
CA THR A 2 7.04 6.50 7.97
C THR A 2 5.74 5.88 8.50
N LEU A 3 5.13 6.47 9.53
CA LEU A 3 3.85 6.00 10.08
C LEU A 3 2.74 5.99 9.01
N GLN A 4 2.67 7.04 8.16
CA GLN A 4 1.71 7.10 7.05
C GLN A 4 1.87 5.93 6.07
N GLN A 5 3.13 5.57 5.76
CA GLN A 5 3.43 4.43 4.90
C GLN A 5 3.02 3.11 5.56
N ALA A 6 3.30 2.95 6.86
CA ALA A 6 2.88 1.78 7.62
C ALA A 6 1.34 1.63 7.67
N MET A 7 0.61 2.71 8.00
CA MET A 7 -0.85 2.72 8.01
C MET A 7 -1.44 2.40 6.63
N THR A 8 -0.86 2.97 5.57
CA THR A 8 -1.26 2.66 4.19
C THR A 8 -1.05 1.18 3.87
N PHE A 9 0.12 0.62 4.23
CA PHE A 9 0.42 -0.80 4.04
C PHE A 9 -0.57 -1.69 4.79
N PHE A 10 -0.89 -1.39 6.05
CA PHE A 10 -1.87 -2.14 6.84
C PHE A 10 -3.28 -2.07 6.26
N LEU A 11 -3.71 -0.91 5.77
CA LEU A 11 -5.02 -0.79 5.11
C LEU A 11 -5.11 -1.65 3.85
N VAL A 12 -4.04 -1.71 3.04
CA VAL A 12 -3.97 -2.59 1.86
C VAL A 12 -3.98 -4.06 2.28
N ALA A 13 -3.27 -4.41 3.34
CA ALA A 13 -3.24 -5.77 3.88
C ALA A 13 -4.63 -6.23 4.35
N GLN A 14 -5.35 -5.35 5.08
CA GLN A 14 -6.68 -5.63 5.60
C GLN A 14 -7.75 -5.65 4.50
N ASN A 15 -7.57 -4.88 3.42
CA ASN A 15 -8.56 -4.72 2.35
C ASN A 15 -7.96 -4.96 0.96
N PRO A 16 -7.66 -6.23 0.58
CA PRO A 16 -7.09 -6.52 -0.73
C PRO A 16 -8.00 -6.08 -1.88
N GLY A 17 -7.51 -5.18 -2.74
CA GLY A 17 -8.29 -4.58 -3.83
C GLY A 17 -8.88 -3.21 -3.50
N ILE A 18 -8.58 -2.66 -2.32
CA ILE A 18 -8.92 -1.26 -1.98
C ILE A 18 -8.39 -0.30 -3.05
N THR A 19 -9.16 0.74 -3.34
CA THR A 19 -8.74 1.77 -4.28
C THR A 19 -7.76 2.74 -3.61
N GLN A 20 -6.82 3.29 -4.37
CA GLN A 20 -5.95 4.38 -3.87
C GLN A 20 -6.78 5.53 -3.29
N ARG A 21 -7.95 5.81 -3.88
CA ARG A 21 -8.91 6.79 -3.39
C ARG A 21 -9.39 6.51 -1.97
N ALA A 22 -9.89 5.31 -1.75
CA ALA A 22 -10.39 4.91 -0.44
C ALA A 22 -9.31 4.98 0.65
N ILE A 23 -8.04 4.70 0.31
CA ILE A 23 -6.93 4.82 1.28
C ILE A 23 -6.81 6.23 1.83
N TYR A 24 -6.75 7.24 0.97
CA TYR A 24 -6.49 8.60 1.45
C TYR A 24 -7.73 9.26 2.06
N GLU A 25 -8.93 8.88 1.61
CA GLU A 25 -10.19 9.23 2.27
C GLU A 25 -10.21 8.67 3.71
N THR A 26 -9.77 7.42 3.88
CA THR A 26 -9.70 6.76 5.20
C THR A 26 -8.62 7.38 6.10
N LEU A 27 -7.45 7.71 5.55
CA LEU A 27 -6.33 8.26 6.31
C LEU A 27 -6.37 9.79 6.45
N GLY A 28 -7.39 10.47 5.88
CA GLY A 28 -7.52 11.92 5.94
C GLY A 28 -6.35 12.67 5.28
N THR A 29 -5.81 12.15 4.17
CA THR A 29 -4.67 12.75 3.47
C THR A 29 -5.02 13.23 2.07
N ASN A 30 -4.22 14.14 1.52
CA ASN A 30 -4.40 14.60 0.15
C ASN A 30 -3.81 13.62 -0.87
N ASP A 31 -4.29 13.71 -2.12
CA ASP A 31 -3.91 12.81 -3.21
C ASP A 31 -2.40 12.82 -3.52
N SER A 32 -1.73 13.96 -3.40
CA SER A 32 -0.27 14.06 -3.62
C SER A 32 0.52 13.23 -2.61
N VAL A 33 0.14 13.28 -1.33
CA VAL A 33 0.75 12.49 -0.26
C VAL A 33 0.46 11.01 -0.45
N ALA A 34 -0.78 10.69 -0.81
CA ALA A 34 -1.22 9.32 -1.07
C ALA A 34 -0.45 8.68 -2.23
N SER A 35 -0.39 9.38 -3.37
CA SER A 35 0.32 8.94 -4.56
C SER A 35 1.80 8.69 -4.29
N ARG A 36 2.46 9.62 -3.56
CA ARG A 36 3.87 9.44 -3.14
C ARG A 36 4.04 8.23 -2.22
N THR A 37 3.10 8.01 -1.31
CA THR A 37 3.13 6.90 -0.35
C THR A 37 2.97 5.56 -1.07
N VAL A 38 1.99 5.46 -1.96
CA VAL A 38 1.77 4.29 -2.81
C VAL A 38 2.98 4.00 -3.68
N ALA A 39 3.57 5.03 -4.31
CA ALA A 39 4.78 4.88 -5.12
C ALA A 39 5.93 4.27 -4.28
N ILE A 40 6.23 4.84 -3.12
CA ILE A 40 7.30 4.34 -2.23
C ILE A 40 7.04 2.89 -1.79
N LEU A 41 5.80 2.51 -1.52
CA LEU A 41 5.45 1.15 -1.13
C LEU A 41 5.44 0.16 -2.30
N SER A 42 5.32 0.64 -3.53
CA SER A 42 5.30 -0.19 -4.76
C SER A 42 6.71 -0.52 -5.26
N ASP A 43 6.81 -1.13 -6.44
CA ASP A 43 8.09 -1.47 -7.09
C ASP A 43 8.86 -0.21 -7.56
N VAL A 44 8.15 0.75 -8.16
CA VAL A 44 8.75 2.02 -8.61
C VAL A 44 8.40 3.13 -7.62
N GLY A 45 9.40 3.56 -6.85
CA GLY A 45 9.31 4.69 -5.93
C GLY A 45 9.11 6.03 -6.63
N SER A 46 9.04 7.12 -5.85
CA SER A 46 8.98 8.46 -6.43
C SER A 46 10.32 8.83 -7.11
N ARG A 47 10.27 9.52 -8.26
CA ARG A 47 11.48 10.03 -8.96
C ARG A 47 12.49 8.93 -9.36
N ASN A 48 12.03 7.79 -9.87
CA ASN A 48 12.88 6.66 -10.31
C ASN A 48 13.76 6.03 -9.21
N THR A 49 13.47 6.27 -7.93
CA THR A 49 14.11 5.50 -6.87
C THR A 49 13.43 4.13 -6.76
N PRO A 50 14.16 3.04 -6.49
CA PRO A 50 13.54 1.77 -6.15
C PRO A 50 12.56 1.93 -5.00
N GLY A 51 11.35 1.41 -5.16
CA GLY A 51 10.37 1.36 -4.09
C GLY A 51 10.59 0.15 -3.18
N LEU A 52 9.70 -0.05 -2.22
CA LEU A 52 9.82 -1.13 -1.24
C LEU A 52 9.30 -2.47 -1.76
N ASP A 53 8.58 -2.49 -2.88
CA ASP A 53 7.97 -3.70 -3.47
C ASP A 53 7.07 -4.45 -2.48
N LEU A 54 6.31 -3.71 -1.65
CA LEU A 54 5.38 -4.27 -0.67
C LEU A 54 3.95 -4.33 -1.20
N ILE A 55 3.58 -3.42 -2.08
CA ILE A 55 2.25 -3.36 -2.70
C ILE A 55 2.34 -3.37 -4.23
N GLU A 56 1.41 -4.05 -4.89
CA GLU A 56 1.20 -3.97 -6.32
C GLU A 56 0.03 -3.02 -6.63
N VAL A 57 0.17 -2.25 -7.71
CA VAL A 57 -0.84 -1.33 -8.21
C VAL A 57 -1.38 -1.86 -9.53
N LYS A 58 -2.69 -2.09 -9.62
CA LYS A 58 -3.36 -2.53 -10.86
C LYS A 58 -4.44 -1.55 -11.27
N ILE A 59 -4.69 -1.46 -12.57
CA ILE A 59 -5.83 -0.69 -13.10
C ILE A 59 -7.12 -1.42 -12.71
N ASN A 60 -8.11 -0.68 -12.19
CA ASN A 60 -9.42 -1.27 -11.92
C ASN A 60 -10.10 -1.64 -13.26
N PRO A 61 -10.52 -2.90 -13.47
CA PRO A 61 -11.19 -3.32 -14.71
C PRO A 61 -12.57 -2.67 -14.91
N GLN A 62 -13.24 -2.22 -13.84
CA GLN A 62 -14.55 -1.56 -13.91
C GLN A 62 -14.45 -0.07 -14.20
N ASP A 63 -13.42 0.60 -13.67
CA ASP A 63 -13.12 2.01 -13.94
C ASP A 63 -11.60 2.22 -14.12
N ARG A 64 -11.14 2.43 -15.35
CA ARG A 64 -9.71 2.60 -15.67
C ARG A 64 -9.08 3.84 -15.02
N ARG A 65 -9.88 4.77 -14.50
CA ARG A 65 -9.41 5.94 -13.74
C ARG A 65 -8.96 5.56 -12.34
N GLU A 66 -9.43 4.44 -11.81
CA GLU A 66 -9.05 3.96 -10.48
C GLU A 66 -7.84 3.03 -10.52
N ARG A 67 -7.16 2.98 -9.37
CA ARG A 67 -6.06 2.05 -9.09
C ARG A 67 -6.44 1.22 -7.89
N ILE A 68 -6.39 -0.10 -8.05
CA ILE A 68 -6.60 -1.06 -6.97
C ILE A 68 -5.26 -1.54 -6.44
N LEU A 69 -5.19 -1.73 -5.13
CA LEU A 69 -3.96 -2.00 -4.41
C LEU A 69 -4.04 -3.36 -3.73
N ARG A 70 -2.96 -4.14 -3.80
CA ARG A 70 -2.82 -5.45 -3.14
C ARG A 70 -1.41 -5.63 -2.64
N LEU A 71 -1.19 -6.56 -1.71
CA LEU A 71 0.16 -6.94 -1.30
C LEU A 71 0.88 -7.75 -2.39
N THR A 72 2.16 -7.46 -2.58
CA THR A 72 3.08 -8.34 -3.34
C THR A 72 3.40 -9.59 -2.51
N PRO A 73 4.07 -10.62 -3.07
CA PRO A 73 4.59 -11.73 -2.27
C PRO A 73 5.51 -11.27 -1.13
N LYS A 74 6.34 -10.24 -1.37
CA LYS A 74 7.21 -9.64 -0.35
C LYS A 74 6.39 -8.94 0.74
N GLY A 75 5.36 -8.19 0.37
CA GLY A 75 4.45 -7.54 1.31
C GLY A 75 3.68 -8.55 2.18
N LYS A 76 3.23 -9.66 1.60
CA LYS A 76 2.57 -10.73 2.36
C LYS A 76 3.48 -11.33 3.42
N ARG A 77 4.73 -11.68 3.06
CA ARG A 77 5.72 -12.20 4.02
C ARG A 77 5.95 -11.24 5.18
N LEU A 78 6.11 -9.94 4.89
CA LEU A 78 6.26 -8.94 5.95
C LEU A 78 5.04 -8.90 6.88
N MET A 79 3.82 -9.00 6.34
CA MET A 79 2.62 -9.04 7.17
C MET A 79 2.55 -10.32 8.03
N ASP A 80 2.96 -11.46 7.47
CA ASP A 80 3.02 -12.74 8.20
C ASP A 80 4.01 -12.64 9.36
N ASP A 81 5.19 -12.05 9.15
CA ASP A 81 6.21 -11.81 10.18
C ASP A 81 5.64 -10.90 11.30
N ILE A 82 4.96 -9.82 10.93
CA ILE A 82 4.32 -8.89 11.88
C ILE A 82 3.27 -9.61 12.73
N VAL A 83 2.38 -10.40 12.11
CA VAL A 83 1.35 -11.16 12.83
C VAL A 83 1.97 -12.18 13.77
N ALA A 84 3.03 -12.85 13.35
CA ALA A 84 3.76 -13.80 14.17
C ALA A 84 4.36 -13.13 15.41
N ASP A 85 4.91 -11.92 15.28
CA ASP A 85 5.49 -11.17 16.40
C ASP A 85 4.44 -10.69 17.40
N PHE A 86 3.26 -10.23 16.94
CA PHE A 86 2.15 -9.90 17.83
C PHE A 86 1.58 -11.11 18.57
N SER A 87 1.69 -12.31 18.00
CA SER A 87 1.19 -13.55 18.63
C SER A 87 2.13 -14.11 19.71
N ARG A 88 3.35 -13.56 19.83
CA ARG A 88 4.36 -13.97 20.82
C ARG A 88 4.35 -13.12 22.10
N THR A 89 3.56 -12.05 22.12
CA THR A 89 3.42 -11.12 23.25
C THR A 89 2.14 -11.44 24.01
#